data_AF-A0A7J9N837-F1
#
_entry.id   AF-A0A7J9N837-F1
#
_cell.length_a   1.000
_cell.length_b   1.000
_cell.length_c   1.000
_cell.angle_alpha   90.00
_cell.angle_beta   90.00
_cell.angle_gamma   90.00
#
_symmetry.space_group_name_H-M   'P 1'
#
loop_
_entity.id
_entity.type
_entity.pdbx_description
1 polymer ?
#
loop_
_entity_poly.entity_id
_entity_poly.type
_entity_poly.pdbx_seq_one_letter_code
_entity_poly.pdbx_strand_id
1 'polypeptide(L)'
;MEPIAAENNSDNINNKESSFQFQTSTYMQKFRLYETLSNFYMIGRNKSRTYWRVLKIDRLDPSELNIREDSTIYTESECSELLRRVHEGNISTGGLKFVTTCYGIVGFIKFLGPYYLLLITKRRRIGVICGHNVYAVLKSEMIPLPNSTVNSSINDKNEIRYKKLLCSVDLTKDFFFSYSYHVMRSLQKNLCNNDPDQVLYETMFVWNEFLTQGIRKHLKNTLWTVALVYGFFKQTTLSVSGRDLKLTLIARRSRHYAGTRYLKRGVNEKGRVANDVETEQIVFEDVSDGLPTQITSIVQNRGSIPLFWSQETSRLNIKPDIICMCL
;
A
#
# COMPACT_ATOMS: atom_id res chain seq x y z
N MET A 1 -5.56 28.75 -63.10
CA MET A 1 -5.17 29.34 -61.80
C MET A 1 -6.45 29.83 -61.14
N GLU A 2 -7.07 28.95 -60.35
CA GLU A 2 -8.16 29.31 -59.44
C GLU A 2 -7.57 29.63 -58.07
N PRO A 3 -8.06 30.63 -57.34
CA PRO A 3 -7.88 30.72 -55.91
C PRO A 3 -9.17 30.39 -55.15
N ILE A 4 -8.92 29.75 -54.03
CA ILE A 4 -9.82 29.00 -53.15
C ILE A 4 -10.52 29.94 -52.15
N ALA A 5 -11.77 29.62 -51.84
CA ALA A 5 -12.61 30.29 -50.85
C ALA A 5 -12.08 30.09 -49.41
N ALA A 6 -12.11 31.15 -48.61
CA ALA A 6 -11.97 31.08 -47.16
C ALA A 6 -13.34 31.34 -46.52
N GLU A 7 -13.95 30.29 -45.97
CA GLU A 7 -15.15 30.39 -45.14
C GLU A 7 -14.79 30.69 -43.68
N ASN A 8 -15.53 31.64 -43.12
CA ASN A 8 -15.55 32.02 -41.72
C ASN A 8 -15.98 30.85 -40.84
N ASN A 9 -15.29 30.64 -39.71
CA ASN A 9 -15.89 29.97 -38.56
C ASN A 9 -15.54 30.71 -37.27
N SER A 10 -16.58 31.23 -36.65
CA SER A 10 -16.60 31.85 -35.34
C SER A 10 -16.53 30.77 -34.26
N ASP A 11 -15.39 30.64 -33.58
CA ASP A 11 -15.25 29.75 -32.43
C ASP A 11 -15.76 30.43 -31.15
N ASN A 12 -16.91 29.95 -30.70
CA ASN A 12 -17.46 30.16 -29.36
C ASN A 12 -16.50 29.58 -28.30
N ILE A 13 -15.90 30.47 -27.50
CA ILE A 13 -15.14 30.09 -26.31
C ILE A 13 -16.13 29.63 -25.24
N ASN A 14 -16.42 28.32 -25.22
CA ASN A 14 -17.12 27.69 -24.11
C ASN A 14 -16.15 27.50 -22.94
N ASN A 15 -16.30 28.34 -21.93
CA ASN A 15 -15.77 28.13 -20.57
C ASN A 15 -16.29 26.79 -20.02
N LYS A 16 -15.48 25.73 -20.12
CA LYS A 16 -15.70 24.49 -19.36
C LYS A 16 -15.11 24.67 -17.98
N GLU A 17 -15.95 25.04 -17.01
CA GLU A 17 -15.68 24.77 -15.60
C GLU A 17 -15.51 23.25 -15.43
N SER A 18 -14.28 22.80 -15.22
CA SER A 18 -13.98 21.39 -14.97
C SER A 18 -14.45 21.02 -13.56
N SER A 19 -15.70 20.59 -13.45
CA SER A 19 -16.21 19.92 -12.26
C SER A 19 -15.38 18.65 -12.01
N PHE A 20 -14.62 18.62 -10.91
CA PHE A 20 -13.80 17.49 -10.50
C PHE A 20 -14.68 16.31 -10.07
N GLN A 21 -15.09 15.46 -11.02
CA GLN A 21 -15.71 14.18 -10.70
C GLN A 21 -14.63 13.14 -10.38
N PHE A 22 -14.31 12.99 -9.09
CA PHE A 22 -13.57 11.81 -8.63
C PHE A 22 -14.45 10.57 -8.81
N GLN A 23 -14.03 9.65 -9.68
CA GLN A 23 -14.63 8.32 -9.79
C GLN A 23 -14.72 7.69 -8.39
N THR A 24 -15.93 7.34 -7.96
CA THR A 24 -16.17 6.58 -6.73
C THR A 24 -15.71 5.14 -6.92
N SER A 25 -14.40 4.94 -6.96
CA SER A 25 -13.82 3.59 -6.92
C SER A 25 -14.38 2.86 -5.71
N THR A 26 -14.88 1.64 -5.91
CA THR A 26 -15.42 0.81 -4.84
C THR A 26 -14.27 0.06 -4.18
N TYR A 27 -13.95 0.42 -2.94
CA TYR A 27 -12.83 -0.18 -2.19
C TYR A 27 -13.31 -0.90 -0.93
N MET A 28 -12.65 -2.03 -0.65
CA MET A 28 -12.86 -2.80 0.58
C MET A 28 -12.03 -2.20 1.71
N GLN A 29 -12.59 -2.18 2.93
CA GLN A 29 -11.95 -1.51 4.08
C GLN A 29 -11.92 -2.34 5.36
N LYS A 30 -12.69 -3.44 5.40
CA LYS A 30 -12.77 -4.31 6.56
C LYS A 30 -12.92 -5.75 6.08
N PHE A 31 -12.13 -6.61 6.69
CA PHE A 31 -12.03 -8.00 6.31
C PHE A 31 -12.15 -8.89 7.56
N ARG A 32 -12.65 -10.11 7.36
CA ARG A 32 -12.69 -11.15 8.39
C ARG A 32 -12.01 -12.40 7.84
N LEU A 33 -11.03 -12.90 8.58
CA LEU A 33 -10.34 -14.14 8.26
C LEU A 33 -10.97 -15.29 9.05
N TYR A 34 -11.33 -16.33 8.33
CA TYR A 34 -11.78 -17.61 8.87
C TYR A 34 -10.88 -18.72 8.38
N GLU A 35 -10.84 -19.82 9.12
CA GLU A 35 -10.03 -20.98 8.79
C GLU A 35 -10.82 -22.28 8.89
N THR A 36 -10.49 -23.22 8.00
CA THR A 36 -10.79 -24.65 8.11
C THR A 36 -9.46 -25.42 8.09
N LEU A 37 -9.52 -26.74 8.18
CA LEU A 37 -8.33 -27.59 8.08
C LEU A 37 -7.54 -27.35 6.78
N SER A 38 -8.25 -27.11 5.67
CA SER A 38 -7.68 -27.08 4.32
C SER A 38 -7.53 -25.68 3.74
N ASN A 39 -8.28 -24.68 4.24
CA ASN A 39 -8.33 -23.36 3.62
C ASN A 39 -8.48 -22.24 4.64
N PHE A 40 -7.94 -21.07 4.30
CA PHE A 40 -8.39 -19.80 4.85
C PHE A 40 -9.44 -19.18 3.92
N TYR A 41 -10.40 -18.49 4.53
CA TYR A 41 -11.43 -17.71 3.85
C TYR A 41 -11.36 -16.26 4.35
N MET A 42 -11.00 -15.34 3.47
CA MET A 42 -11.00 -13.91 3.75
C MET A 42 -12.26 -13.28 3.16
N ILE A 43 -13.07 -12.70 4.02
CA ILE A 43 -14.32 -12.05 3.66
C ILE A 43 -14.11 -10.55 3.71
N GLY A 44 -14.10 -9.92 2.54
CA GLY A 44 -13.90 -8.48 2.40
C GLY A 44 -15.22 -7.74 2.17
N ARG A 45 -15.36 -6.55 2.74
CA ARG A 45 -16.52 -5.68 2.51
C ARG A 45 -16.13 -4.21 2.42
N ASN A 46 -16.99 -3.43 1.76
CA ASN A 46 -16.87 -1.97 1.74
C ASN A 46 -17.39 -1.32 3.05
N LYS A 47 -17.22 0.00 3.14
CA LYS A 47 -17.68 0.80 4.29
C LYS A 47 -19.20 0.80 4.42
N SER A 48 -19.90 0.97 3.30
CA SER A 48 -21.37 1.07 3.23
C SER A 48 -22.08 -0.27 3.42
N ARG A 49 -21.35 -1.39 3.50
CA ARG A 49 -21.91 -2.74 3.62
C ARG A 49 -22.91 -3.06 2.49
N THR A 50 -22.56 -2.68 1.28
CA THR A 50 -23.40 -2.95 0.10
C THR A 50 -22.92 -4.17 -0.68
N TYR A 51 -21.67 -4.60 -0.48
CA TYR A 51 -21.15 -5.80 -1.13
C TYR A 51 -20.06 -6.49 -0.31
N TRP A 52 -20.01 -7.82 -0.47
CA TRP A 52 -19.05 -8.73 0.12
C TRP A 52 -18.35 -9.54 -0.97
N ARG A 53 -17.07 -9.79 -0.78
CA ARG A 53 -16.26 -10.67 -1.63
C ARG A 53 -15.58 -11.72 -0.79
N VAL A 54 -15.23 -12.83 -1.43
CA VAL A 54 -14.63 -13.99 -0.77
C VAL A 54 -13.33 -14.35 -1.47
N LEU A 55 -12.27 -14.44 -0.68
CA LEU A 55 -10.97 -14.94 -1.12
C LEU A 55 -10.67 -16.24 -0.38
N LYS A 56 -10.39 -17.29 -1.14
CA LYS A 56 -9.99 -18.59 -0.63
C LYS A 56 -8.48 -18.76 -0.80
N ILE A 57 -7.80 -19.16 0.28
CA ILE A 57 -6.35 -19.37 0.32
C ILE A 57 -6.10 -20.80 0.80
N ASP A 58 -5.38 -21.58 0.01
CA ASP A 58 -5.03 -22.96 0.35
C ASP A 58 -4.08 -23.03 1.58
N ARG A 59 -4.23 -24.08 2.38
CA ARG A 59 -3.38 -24.39 3.55
C ARG A 59 -2.75 -25.78 3.49
N LEU A 60 -3.00 -26.54 2.44
CA LEU A 60 -2.48 -27.90 2.27
C LEU A 60 -1.17 -27.92 1.49
N ASP A 61 -0.98 -27.00 0.55
CA ASP A 61 0.26 -26.85 -0.20
C ASP A 61 1.28 -26.00 0.61
N PRO A 62 2.40 -26.59 1.07
CA PRO A 62 3.43 -25.85 1.79
C PRO A 62 4.37 -25.05 0.86
N SER A 63 4.37 -25.37 -0.43
CA SER A 63 5.36 -24.91 -1.40
C SER A 63 4.89 -23.72 -2.21
N GLU A 64 3.63 -23.71 -2.64
CA GLU A 64 3.07 -22.71 -3.54
C GLU A 64 1.96 -21.87 -2.89
N LEU A 65 1.80 -20.65 -3.39
CA LEU A 65 0.76 -19.72 -2.92
C LEU A 65 -0.51 -19.88 -3.77
N ASN A 66 -1.36 -20.83 -3.40
CA ASN A 66 -2.62 -21.07 -4.11
C ASN A 66 -3.75 -20.19 -3.54
N ILE A 67 -4.12 -19.15 -4.29
CA ILE A 67 -5.18 -18.20 -3.92
C ILE A 67 -6.22 -18.11 -5.05
N ARG A 68 -7.51 -18.10 -4.68
CA ARG A 68 -8.62 -17.91 -5.62
C ARG A 68 -9.64 -16.92 -5.07
N GLU A 69 -9.99 -15.92 -5.87
CA GLU A 69 -11.11 -15.01 -5.58
C GLU A 69 -12.40 -15.61 -6.15
N ASP A 70 -13.46 -15.62 -5.35
CA ASP A 70 -14.81 -15.92 -5.85
C ASP A 70 -15.30 -14.74 -6.68
N SER A 71 -15.74 -14.99 -7.91
CA SER A 71 -16.23 -13.96 -8.83
C SER A 71 -17.58 -13.39 -8.40
N THR A 72 -18.29 -14.08 -7.50
CA THR A 72 -19.62 -13.68 -7.02
C THR A 72 -19.51 -12.52 -6.04
N ILE A 73 -20.36 -11.50 -6.25
CA ILE A 73 -20.56 -10.43 -5.29
C ILE A 73 -21.74 -10.80 -4.41
N TYR A 74 -21.52 -10.88 -3.11
CA TYR A 74 -22.53 -11.30 -2.13
C TYR A 74 -23.15 -10.12 -1.39
N THR A 75 -24.39 -10.30 -0.95
CA THR A 75 -25.02 -9.54 0.13
C THR A 75 -24.60 -10.09 1.51
N GLU A 76 -24.99 -9.40 2.59
CA GLU A 76 -24.68 -9.85 3.96
C GLU A 76 -25.29 -11.22 4.28
N SER A 77 -26.55 -11.44 3.86
CA SER A 77 -27.28 -12.69 4.10
C SER A 77 -26.68 -13.85 3.31
N GLU A 78 -26.43 -13.66 2.00
CA GLU A 78 -25.83 -14.70 1.16
C GLU A 78 -24.42 -15.08 1.62
N CYS A 79 -23.63 -14.09 2.05
CA CYS A 79 -22.30 -14.35 2.60
C CYS A 79 -22.37 -15.13 3.91
N SER A 80 -23.32 -14.80 4.79
CA SER A 80 -23.55 -15.53 6.04
C SER A 80 -23.96 -16.98 5.78
N GLU A 81 -24.82 -17.20 4.79
CA GLU A 81 -25.27 -18.51 4.35
C GLU A 81 -24.13 -19.33 3.71
N LEU A 82 -23.27 -18.70 2.92
CA LEU A 82 -22.06 -19.32 2.41
C LEU A 82 -21.15 -19.79 3.56
N LEU A 83 -20.88 -18.94 4.55
CA LEU A 83 -20.04 -19.31 5.69
C LEU A 83 -20.66 -20.45 6.51
N ARG A 84 -21.99 -20.47 6.66
CA ARG A 84 -22.72 -21.58 7.31
C ARG A 84 -22.51 -22.89 6.57
N ARG A 85 -22.70 -22.92 5.26
CA ARG A 85 -22.48 -24.13 4.43
C ARG A 85 -21.03 -24.60 4.47
N VAL A 86 -20.06 -23.68 4.46
CA VAL A 86 -18.64 -24.02 4.62
C VAL A 86 -18.38 -24.62 6.00
N HIS A 87 -18.99 -24.06 7.06
CA HIS A 87 -18.87 -24.61 8.42
C HIS A 87 -19.40 -26.04 8.47
N GLU A 88 -20.63 -26.27 8.00
CA GLU A 88 -21.30 -27.57 7.98
C GLU A 88 -20.51 -28.62 7.21
N GLY A 89 -20.03 -28.26 6.01
CA GLY A 89 -19.20 -29.15 5.18
C GLY A 89 -17.83 -29.49 5.79
N ASN A 90 -17.39 -28.79 6.85
CA ASN A 90 -16.11 -29.03 7.51
C ASN A 90 -16.25 -29.48 8.97
N ILE A 91 -17.47 -29.77 9.47
CA ILE A 91 -17.71 -30.14 10.89
C ILE A 91 -16.80 -31.29 11.35
N SER A 92 -16.62 -32.32 10.51
CA SER A 92 -15.76 -33.48 10.81
C SER A 92 -14.29 -33.11 11.07
N THR A 93 -13.82 -31.97 10.57
CA THR A 93 -12.45 -31.45 10.74
C THR A 93 -12.38 -30.23 11.67
N GLY A 94 -13.44 -29.98 12.45
CA GLY A 94 -13.53 -28.88 13.40
C GLY A 94 -14.27 -27.64 12.90
N GLY A 95 -14.89 -27.71 11.72
CA GLY A 95 -15.73 -26.67 11.15
C GLY A 95 -14.95 -25.43 10.67
N LEU A 96 -15.71 -24.38 10.33
CA LEU A 96 -15.17 -23.05 10.05
C LEU A 96 -14.96 -22.28 11.36
N LYS A 97 -13.74 -21.79 11.59
CA LYS A 97 -13.36 -21.04 12.79
C LYS A 97 -12.99 -19.60 12.44
N PHE A 98 -13.41 -18.66 13.26
CA PHE A 98 -12.99 -17.26 13.11
C PHE A 98 -11.57 -17.08 13.64
N VAL A 99 -10.71 -16.42 12.86
CA VAL A 99 -9.32 -16.15 13.22
C VAL A 99 -9.15 -14.72 13.71
N THR A 100 -9.44 -13.74 12.85
CA THR A 100 -9.24 -12.33 13.19
C THR A 100 -10.01 -11.39 12.26
N THR A 101 -10.24 -10.16 12.73
CA THR A 101 -10.66 -9.05 11.88
C THR A 101 -9.41 -8.30 11.43
N CYS A 102 -9.34 -7.96 10.15
CA CYS A 102 -8.24 -7.17 9.62
C CYS A 102 -8.73 -6.06 8.69
N TYR A 103 -7.80 -5.20 8.31
CA TYR A 103 -8.03 -3.94 7.62
C TYR A 103 -7.22 -3.85 6.32
N GLY A 104 -6.64 -4.96 5.88
CA GLY A 104 -5.88 -5.06 4.65
C GLY A 104 -4.79 -6.12 4.75
N ILE A 105 -4.49 -6.74 3.61
CA ILE A 105 -3.35 -7.64 3.47
C ILE A 105 -2.12 -6.78 3.19
N VAL A 106 -1.10 -6.92 4.05
CA VAL A 106 0.23 -6.33 3.81
C VAL A 106 0.96 -7.13 2.74
N GLY A 107 0.79 -8.45 2.74
CA GLY A 107 1.27 -9.33 1.69
C GLY A 107 1.54 -10.74 2.20
N PHE A 108 2.19 -11.52 1.35
CA PHE A 108 2.61 -12.88 1.59
C PHE A 108 4.13 -12.97 1.49
N ILE A 109 4.74 -13.79 2.32
CA ILE A 109 6.18 -14.06 2.24
C ILE A 109 6.47 -15.52 2.53
N LYS A 110 7.35 -16.10 1.72
CA LYS A 110 7.97 -17.40 2.00
C LYS A 110 9.43 -17.14 2.34
N PHE A 111 9.90 -17.74 3.43
CA PHE A 111 11.30 -17.74 3.79
C PHE A 111 11.93 -19.04 3.25
N LEU A 112 12.32 -19.97 4.14
CA LEU A 112 12.78 -21.30 3.76
C LEU A 112 11.67 -22.35 3.88
N GLY A 113 10.77 -22.15 4.83
CA GLY A 113 9.64 -23.03 5.07
C GLY A 113 8.32 -22.50 4.46
N PRO A 114 7.24 -22.41 5.25
CA PRO A 114 5.92 -22.11 4.75
C PRO A 114 5.76 -20.65 4.30
N TYR A 115 4.69 -20.39 3.56
CA TYR A 115 4.20 -19.02 3.37
C TYR A 115 3.59 -18.47 4.67
N TYR A 116 3.76 -17.17 4.87
CA TYR A 116 3.12 -16.39 5.92
C TYR A 116 2.27 -15.29 5.32
N LEU A 117 1.10 -15.08 5.90
CA LEU A 117 0.18 -13.99 5.61
C LEU A 117 0.38 -12.86 6.62
N LEU A 118 0.71 -11.65 6.15
CA LEU A 118 0.85 -10.47 6.98
C LEU A 118 -0.41 -9.59 6.86
N LEU A 119 -1.01 -9.26 7.99
CA LEU A 119 -2.28 -8.52 8.10
C LEU A 119 -2.15 -7.29 8.97
N ILE A 120 -2.94 -6.26 8.67
CA ILE A 120 -3.19 -5.13 9.58
C ILE A 120 -4.42 -5.45 10.41
N THR A 121 -4.28 -5.66 11.72
CA THR A 121 -5.39 -6.00 12.61
C THR A 121 -5.92 -4.81 13.40
N LYS A 122 -5.17 -3.71 13.48
CA LYS A 122 -5.66 -2.41 13.97
C LYS A 122 -5.08 -1.27 13.15
N ARG A 123 -5.88 -0.24 12.91
CA ARG A 123 -5.49 1.01 12.23
C ARG A 123 -6.10 2.22 12.90
N ARG A 124 -5.52 3.40 12.69
CA ARG A 124 -6.04 4.70 13.15
C ARG A 124 -6.05 5.70 12.01
N ARG A 125 -7.13 6.47 11.86
CA ARG A 125 -7.14 7.59 10.91
C ARG A 125 -6.18 8.66 11.40
N ILE A 126 -5.28 9.11 10.53
CA ILE A 126 -4.26 10.13 10.84
C ILE A 126 -4.45 11.43 10.07
N GLY A 127 -5.27 11.43 9.03
CA GLY A 127 -5.62 12.63 8.27
C GLY A 127 -6.60 12.34 7.13
N VAL A 128 -6.91 13.39 6.37
CA VAL A 128 -7.77 13.34 5.20
C VAL A 128 -7.17 14.20 4.08
N ILE A 129 -7.04 13.66 2.87
CA ILE A 129 -6.57 14.40 1.68
C ILE A 129 -7.71 14.36 0.66
N CYS A 130 -8.23 15.52 0.25
CA CYS A 130 -9.33 15.61 -0.73
C CYS A 130 -10.53 14.66 -0.42
N GLY A 131 -10.94 14.56 0.84
CA GLY A 131 -12.01 13.66 1.28
C GLY A 131 -11.59 12.19 1.49
N HIS A 132 -10.37 11.81 1.10
CA HIS A 132 -9.86 10.46 1.29
C HIS A 132 -9.14 10.29 2.63
N ASN A 133 -9.56 9.32 3.42
CA ASN A 133 -8.98 9.06 4.73
C ASN A 133 -7.60 8.37 4.60
N VAL A 134 -6.62 8.86 5.33
CA VAL A 134 -5.29 8.26 5.49
C VAL A 134 -5.19 7.59 6.86
N TYR A 135 -4.59 6.41 6.92
CA TYR A 135 -4.52 5.57 8.11
C TYR A 135 -3.08 5.18 8.45
N ALA A 136 -2.75 5.21 9.74
CA ALA A 136 -1.57 4.54 10.29
C ALA A 136 -1.93 3.12 10.74
N VAL A 137 -0.95 2.22 10.66
CA VAL A 137 -1.03 0.87 11.22
C VAL A 137 -0.82 0.95 12.74
N LEU A 138 -1.69 0.31 13.53
CA LEU A 138 -1.55 0.23 15.00
C LEU A 138 -1.19 -1.17 15.49
N LYS A 139 -1.59 -2.20 14.74
CA LYS A 139 -1.25 -3.59 15.04
C LYS A 139 -1.20 -4.37 13.73
N SER A 140 -0.19 -5.22 13.60
CA SER A 140 -0.06 -6.19 12.52
C SER A 140 0.16 -7.59 13.07
N GLU A 141 -0.24 -8.60 12.32
CA GLU A 141 -0.06 -10.01 12.66
C GLU A 141 0.47 -10.79 11.46
N MET A 142 1.33 -11.77 11.74
CA MET A 142 1.90 -12.68 10.76
C MET A 142 1.42 -14.09 11.07
N ILE A 143 0.65 -14.68 10.15
CA ILE A 143 -0.02 -15.96 10.32
C ILE A 143 0.59 -16.97 9.34
N PRO A 144 1.11 -18.12 9.77
CA PRO A 144 1.56 -19.17 8.85
C PRO A 144 0.38 -19.74 8.05
N LEU A 145 0.56 -19.97 6.75
CA LEU A 145 -0.48 -20.52 5.89
C LEU A 145 -0.76 -22.00 6.18
N PRO A 146 0.25 -22.89 6.12
CA PRO A 146 -0.01 -24.31 6.23
C PRO A 146 -0.51 -24.69 7.60
N ASN A 147 -1.40 -25.68 7.61
CA ASN A 147 -1.90 -26.23 8.85
C ASN A 147 -0.75 -26.84 9.69
N SER A 148 -0.90 -26.81 11.01
CA SER A 148 -0.04 -27.43 12.01
C SER A 148 0.37 -28.88 11.67
N THR A 149 -0.50 -29.65 11.02
CA THR A 149 -0.23 -31.05 10.59
C THR A 149 0.75 -31.17 9.42
N VAL A 150 0.88 -30.13 8.59
CA VAL A 150 1.79 -30.08 7.43
C VAL A 150 3.14 -29.44 7.82
N ASN A 151 3.19 -28.73 8.94
CA ASN A 151 4.39 -28.06 9.44
C ASN A 151 5.36 -29.03 10.16
N SER A 152 5.98 -29.94 9.41
CA SER A 152 7.12 -30.71 9.91
C SER A 152 8.36 -29.80 10.02
N SER A 153 8.63 -29.33 11.24
CA SER A 153 9.84 -28.60 11.71
C SER A 153 9.99 -27.11 11.34
N ILE A 154 9.15 -26.26 11.93
CA ILE A 154 9.37 -24.79 12.04
C ILE A 154 10.64 -24.44 12.87
N ASN A 155 11.34 -25.44 13.42
CA ASN A 155 12.49 -25.23 14.30
C ASN A 155 13.83 -25.02 13.56
N ASP A 156 13.80 -24.74 12.26
CA ASP A 156 14.99 -24.29 11.54
C ASP A 156 15.44 -22.92 12.09
N LYS A 157 16.68 -22.88 12.58
CA LYS A 157 17.31 -21.67 13.11
C LYS A 157 17.31 -20.53 12.08
N ASN A 158 17.44 -20.84 10.79
CA ASN A 158 17.44 -19.86 9.72
C ASN A 158 16.05 -19.27 9.47
N GLU A 159 15.01 -20.11 9.47
CA GLU A 159 13.61 -19.67 9.37
C GLU A 159 13.26 -18.69 10.48
N ILE A 160 13.59 -19.04 11.73
CA ILE A 160 13.38 -18.18 12.90
C ILE A 160 14.16 -16.86 12.75
N ARG A 161 15.40 -16.92 12.25
CA ARG A 161 16.23 -15.73 12.02
C ARG A 161 15.62 -14.80 10.98
N TYR A 162 15.17 -15.31 9.83
CA TYR A 162 14.55 -14.49 8.78
C TYR A 162 13.23 -13.89 9.23
N LYS A 163 12.41 -14.68 9.93
CA LYS A 163 11.18 -14.18 10.55
C LYS A 163 11.47 -13.03 11.52
N LYS A 164 12.47 -13.17 12.39
CA LYS A 164 12.91 -12.10 13.30
C LYS A 164 13.40 -10.85 12.55
N LEU A 165 14.15 -11.02 11.46
CA LEU A 165 14.63 -9.90 10.65
C LEU A 165 13.47 -9.11 10.04
N LEU A 166 12.47 -9.78 9.46
CA LEU A 166 11.28 -9.09 8.95
C LEU A 166 10.49 -8.43 10.08
N CYS A 167 10.29 -9.11 11.21
CA CYS A 167 9.60 -8.56 12.38
C CYS A 167 10.36 -7.42 13.07
N SER A 168 11.65 -7.21 12.76
CA SER A 168 12.39 -6.03 13.23
C SER A 168 11.89 -4.73 12.59
N VAL A 169 11.21 -4.83 11.44
CA VAL A 169 10.49 -3.71 10.83
C VAL A 169 9.17 -3.54 11.56
N ASP A 170 9.12 -2.54 12.42
CA ASP A 170 7.92 -2.18 13.17
C ASP A 170 6.91 -1.47 12.26
N LEU A 171 5.93 -2.23 11.76
CA LEU A 171 4.87 -1.68 10.92
C LEU A 171 4.02 -0.62 11.64
N THR A 172 4.09 -0.49 12.96
CA THR A 172 3.31 0.52 13.70
C THR A 172 3.95 1.90 13.70
N LYS A 173 5.22 1.99 13.29
CA LYS A 173 5.99 3.23 13.22
C LYS A 173 6.12 3.68 11.79
N ASP A 174 5.70 4.91 11.50
CA ASP A 174 6.03 5.58 10.24
C ASP A 174 5.47 4.87 8.98
N PHE A 175 4.50 3.97 9.13
CA PHE A 175 3.77 3.36 8.03
C PHE A 175 2.34 3.88 7.95
N PHE A 176 1.96 4.30 6.75
CA PHE A 176 0.62 4.78 6.46
C PHE A 176 0.14 4.33 5.09
N PHE A 177 -1.18 4.36 4.92
CA PHE A 177 -1.85 3.98 3.67
C PHE A 177 -3.21 4.65 3.55
N SER A 178 -3.79 4.62 2.36
CA SER A 178 -5.20 4.94 2.12
C SER A 178 -5.79 3.86 1.23
N TYR A 179 -7.10 3.62 1.37
CA TYR A 179 -7.81 2.68 0.51
C TYR A 179 -8.25 3.30 -0.82
N SER A 180 -8.37 4.62 -0.86
CA SER A 180 -9.01 5.34 -1.96
C SER A 180 -8.18 6.49 -2.52
N TYR A 181 -7.03 6.76 -1.90
CA TYR A 181 -6.07 7.75 -2.39
C TYR A 181 -4.70 7.11 -2.53
N HIS A 182 -4.03 7.41 -3.63
CA HIS A 182 -2.70 6.90 -3.91
C HIS A 182 -1.64 7.72 -3.16
N VAL A 183 -1.54 7.49 -1.85
CA VAL A 183 -0.62 8.20 -0.94
C VAL A 183 0.85 8.03 -1.30
N MET A 184 1.20 7.05 -2.13
CA MET A 184 2.54 6.80 -2.65
C MET A 184 2.90 7.71 -3.83
N ARG A 185 1.99 8.57 -4.30
CA ARG A 185 2.19 9.58 -5.33
C ARG A 185 1.98 10.97 -4.71
N SER A 186 2.62 11.98 -5.31
CA SER A 186 2.30 13.38 -5.01
C SER A 186 0.91 13.74 -5.51
N LEU A 187 0.33 14.81 -4.96
CA LEU A 187 -0.94 15.36 -5.40
C LEU A 187 -0.94 15.67 -6.90
N GLN A 188 0.12 16.32 -7.39
CA GLN A 188 0.25 16.62 -8.82
C GLN A 188 0.19 15.35 -9.67
N LYS A 189 0.91 14.28 -9.29
CA LYS A 189 0.86 12.99 -10.00
C LYS A 189 -0.53 12.35 -9.92
N ASN A 190 -1.25 12.53 -8.82
CA ASN A 190 -2.60 12.01 -8.66
C ASN A 190 -3.65 12.78 -9.47
N LEU A 191 -3.42 14.07 -9.75
CA LEU A 191 -4.33 14.91 -10.53
C LEU A 191 -4.02 14.92 -12.02
N CYS A 192 -2.74 14.83 -12.41
CA CYS A 192 -2.30 15.04 -13.79
C CYS A 192 -1.93 13.76 -14.54
N ASN A 193 -1.60 12.65 -13.86
CA ASN A 193 -1.23 11.42 -14.57
C ASN A 193 -2.48 10.64 -14.98
N ASN A 194 -2.81 10.73 -16.27
CA ASN A 194 -3.73 9.82 -16.96
C ASN A 194 -2.98 8.68 -17.68
N ASP A 195 -1.68 8.53 -17.46
CA ASP A 195 -0.86 7.53 -18.15
C ASP A 195 -1.34 6.10 -17.79
N PRO A 196 -1.99 5.39 -18.75
CA PRO A 196 -2.53 4.06 -18.51
C PRO A 196 -1.42 3.01 -18.32
N ASP A 197 -0.20 3.29 -18.77
CA ASP A 197 0.92 2.34 -18.76
C ASP A 197 1.70 2.36 -17.43
N GLN A 198 1.46 3.37 -16.58
CA GLN A 198 2.17 3.47 -15.31
C GLN A 198 1.63 2.48 -14.28
N VAL A 199 2.44 1.46 -13.94
CA VAL A 199 2.09 0.48 -12.90
C VAL A 199 2.08 1.14 -11.52
N LEU A 200 0.91 1.65 -11.16
CA LEU A 200 0.61 2.46 -9.98
C LEU A 200 1.16 1.89 -8.66
N TYR A 201 1.17 0.57 -8.54
CA TYR A 201 1.52 -0.12 -7.30
C TYR A 201 2.94 -0.69 -7.27
N GLU A 202 3.75 -0.43 -8.31
CA GLU A 202 5.15 -0.84 -8.40
C GLU A 202 6.14 0.29 -8.09
N THR A 203 5.62 1.48 -7.72
CA THR A 203 6.46 2.65 -7.47
C THR A 203 7.46 2.42 -6.34
N MET A 204 8.51 3.24 -6.32
CA MET A 204 9.55 3.16 -5.28
C MET A 204 9.04 3.44 -3.86
N PHE A 205 7.84 4.03 -3.72
CA PHE A 205 7.25 4.37 -2.42
C PHE A 205 6.26 3.33 -1.89
N VAL A 206 5.95 2.27 -2.66
CA VAL A 206 5.15 1.14 -2.17
C VAL A 206 6.07 0.16 -1.46
N TRP A 207 6.24 0.31 -0.15
CA TRP A 207 7.20 -0.47 0.64
C TRP A 207 6.94 -1.98 0.56
N ASN A 208 5.68 -2.39 0.63
CA ASN A 208 5.27 -3.79 0.60
C ASN A 208 5.05 -4.36 -0.82
N GLU A 209 5.59 -3.72 -1.87
CA GLU A 209 5.40 -4.15 -3.26
C GLU A 209 5.76 -5.64 -3.45
N PHE A 210 6.95 -6.05 -3.01
CA PHE A 210 7.40 -7.43 -3.08
C PHE A 210 6.45 -8.41 -2.37
N LEU A 211 5.99 -8.06 -1.16
CA LEU A 211 5.08 -8.90 -0.38
C LEU A 211 3.72 -9.09 -1.08
N THR A 212 3.30 -8.10 -1.87
CA THR A 212 2.02 -8.14 -2.58
C THR A 212 2.10 -8.69 -4.00
N GLN A 213 3.31 -8.89 -4.54
CA GLN A 213 3.52 -9.26 -5.93
C GLN A 213 2.81 -10.58 -6.29
N GLY A 214 2.93 -11.60 -5.43
CA GLY A 214 2.33 -12.92 -5.66
C GLY A 214 0.80 -12.85 -5.78
N ILE A 215 0.11 -12.28 -4.79
CA ILE A 215 -1.36 -12.17 -4.80
C ILE A 215 -1.85 -11.29 -5.96
N ARG A 216 -1.16 -10.18 -6.28
CA ARG A 216 -1.56 -9.30 -7.39
C ARG A 216 -1.40 -9.97 -8.74
N LYS A 217 -0.34 -10.75 -8.94
CA LYS A 217 -0.14 -11.54 -10.16
C LYS A 217 -1.23 -12.59 -10.35
N HIS A 218 -1.60 -13.30 -9.27
CA HIS A 218 -2.65 -14.34 -9.33
C HIS A 218 -4.05 -13.76 -9.56
N LEU A 219 -4.41 -12.70 -8.84
CA LEU A 219 -5.77 -12.14 -8.88
C LEU A 219 -5.97 -11.06 -9.93
N LYS A 220 -4.88 -10.50 -10.48
CA LYS A 220 -4.88 -9.38 -11.43
C LYS A 220 -5.63 -8.14 -10.91
N ASN A 221 -5.65 -7.95 -9.59
CA ASN A 221 -6.24 -6.79 -8.93
C ASN A 221 -5.53 -6.46 -7.61
N THR A 222 -5.89 -5.33 -7.00
CA THR A 222 -5.29 -4.84 -5.74
C THR A 222 -6.28 -4.75 -4.58
N LEU A 223 -7.52 -5.22 -4.76
CA LEU A 223 -8.66 -4.97 -3.84
C LEU A 223 -8.42 -5.50 -2.42
N TRP A 224 -7.65 -6.58 -2.31
CA TRP A 224 -7.36 -7.28 -1.05
C TRP A 224 -6.14 -6.71 -0.32
N THR A 225 -5.27 -6.01 -1.03
CA THR A 225 -3.98 -5.51 -0.54
C THR A 225 -4.02 -4.02 -0.28
N VAL A 226 -3.17 -3.54 0.62
CA VAL A 226 -2.94 -2.10 0.80
C VAL A 226 -1.56 -1.71 0.28
N ALA A 227 -1.40 -0.49 -0.24
CA ALA A 227 -0.08 0.07 -0.53
C ALA A 227 0.45 0.76 0.73
N LEU A 228 1.41 0.14 1.42
CA LEU A 228 2.07 0.74 2.57
C LEU A 228 3.16 1.69 2.09
N VAL A 229 3.11 2.92 2.60
CA VAL A 229 4.16 3.92 2.42
C VAL A 229 4.91 4.06 3.74
N TYR A 230 6.23 4.05 3.66
CA TYR A 230 7.12 4.27 4.80
C TYR A 230 7.62 5.71 4.81
N GLY A 231 7.55 6.38 5.97
CA GLY A 231 8.01 7.74 6.15
C GLY A 231 7.16 8.51 7.15
N PHE A 232 6.83 9.76 6.86
CA PHE A 232 6.16 10.63 7.81
C PHE A 232 4.81 11.09 7.29
N PHE A 233 3.83 11.21 8.18
CA PHE A 233 2.57 11.85 7.88
C PHE A 233 2.11 12.65 9.09
N LYS A 234 1.83 13.94 8.87
CA LYS A 234 1.18 14.79 9.86
C LYS A 234 0.23 15.75 9.16
N GLN A 235 -0.94 15.91 9.74
CA GLN A 235 -1.90 16.93 9.34
C GLN A 235 -2.25 17.77 10.56
N THR A 236 -2.34 19.08 10.38
CA THR A 236 -2.77 20.03 11.39
C THR A 236 -3.68 21.07 10.75
N THR A 237 -4.62 21.59 11.53
CA THR A 237 -5.41 22.76 11.14
C THR A 237 -4.69 24.01 11.64
N LEU A 238 -4.67 25.05 10.81
CA LEU A 238 -4.10 26.37 11.08
C LEU A 238 -5.18 27.40 10.79
N SER A 239 -5.44 28.31 11.73
CA SER A 239 -6.38 29.41 11.52
C SER A 239 -5.60 30.66 11.14
N VAL A 240 -5.78 31.16 9.91
CA VAL A 240 -5.07 32.34 9.38
C VAL A 240 -6.10 33.29 8.77
N SER A 241 -6.12 34.54 9.25
CA SER A 241 -7.01 35.58 8.72
C SER A 241 -8.50 35.17 8.66
N GLY A 242 -8.98 34.46 9.69
CA GLY A 242 -10.36 33.97 9.78
C GLY A 242 -10.69 32.76 8.92
N ARG A 243 -9.69 32.13 8.28
CA ARG A 243 -9.85 30.89 7.51
C ARG A 243 -9.12 29.75 8.16
N ASP A 244 -9.76 28.58 8.21
CA ASP A 244 -9.14 27.35 8.68
C ASP A 244 -8.50 26.62 7.49
N LEU A 245 -7.21 26.39 7.58
CA LEU A 245 -6.40 25.73 6.57
C LEU A 245 -5.90 24.39 7.12
N LYS A 246 -6.01 23.33 6.33
CA LYS A 246 -5.33 22.06 6.62
C LYS A 246 -3.95 22.06 6.00
N LEU A 247 -2.93 22.09 6.84
CA LEU A 247 -1.55 21.84 6.47
C LEU A 247 -1.24 20.35 6.65
N THR A 248 -0.86 19.68 5.56
CA THR A 248 -0.45 18.27 5.54
C THR A 248 1.01 18.19 5.13
N LEU A 249 1.84 17.53 5.93
CA LEU A 249 3.21 17.19 5.59
C LEU A 249 3.33 15.68 5.44
N ILE A 250 3.78 15.25 4.28
CA ILE A 250 3.99 13.84 3.94
C ILE A 250 5.45 13.67 3.54
N ALA A 251 6.15 12.69 4.12
CA ALA A 251 7.44 12.24 3.62
C ALA A 251 7.34 10.77 3.23
N ARG A 252 7.78 10.44 2.01
CA ARG A 252 7.74 9.10 1.45
C ARG A 252 9.17 8.65 1.21
N ARG A 253 9.57 7.57 1.88
CA ARG A 253 10.91 6.99 1.74
C ARG A 253 10.89 5.88 0.70
N SER A 254 11.85 5.92 -0.20
CA SER A 254 12.04 4.88 -1.22
C SER A 254 12.36 3.52 -0.57
N ARG A 255 11.76 2.46 -1.10
CA ARG A 255 12.07 1.07 -0.79
C ARG A 255 13.37 0.61 -1.44
N HIS A 256 13.85 1.35 -2.44
CA HIS A 256 15.03 0.98 -3.20
C HIS A 256 16.31 1.44 -2.51
N TYR A 257 17.36 0.64 -2.70
CA TYR A 257 18.70 0.91 -2.18
C TYR A 257 18.70 1.35 -0.70
N ALA A 258 17.77 0.77 0.07
CA ALA A 258 17.58 1.04 1.47
C ALA A 258 18.72 0.41 2.30
N GLY A 259 19.10 1.11 3.36
CA GLY A 259 20.11 0.67 4.30
C GLY A 259 20.46 1.76 5.29
N THR A 260 21.36 1.48 6.21
CA THR A 260 21.84 2.49 7.16
C THR A 260 22.73 3.50 6.44
N ARG A 261 22.71 4.76 6.90
CA ARG A 261 23.38 5.91 6.27
C ARG A 261 24.86 5.69 5.97
N TYR A 262 25.53 4.83 6.72
CA TYR A 262 26.95 4.55 6.57
C TYR A 262 27.24 3.28 5.74
N LEU A 263 26.27 2.39 5.58
CA LEU A 263 26.43 1.17 4.78
C LEU A 263 25.89 1.31 3.35
N LYS A 264 24.95 2.23 3.12
CA LYS A 264 24.35 2.49 1.81
C LYS A 264 24.38 3.97 1.48
N ARG A 265 25.19 4.31 0.47
CA ARG A 265 25.44 5.66 -0.05
C ARG A 265 25.55 5.59 -1.57
N GLY A 266 25.41 6.75 -2.19
CA GLY A 266 25.50 6.87 -3.63
C GLY A 266 24.27 6.34 -4.36
N VAL A 267 24.54 5.90 -5.59
CA VAL A 267 23.57 5.29 -6.50
C VAL A 267 23.92 3.82 -6.71
N ASN A 268 22.91 3.00 -7.01
CA ASN A 268 23.15 1.63 -7.48
C ASN A 268 23.17 1.56 -9.02
N GLU A 269 23.49 0.39 -9.57
CA GLU A 269 23.56 0.12 -11.02
C GLU A 269 22.25 0.43 -11.77
N LYS A 270 21.11 0.46 -11.07
CA LYS A 270 19.79 0.78 -11.63
C LYS A 270 19.43 2.26 -11.50
N GLY A 271 20.38 3.13 -11.16
CA GLY A 271 20.15 4.58 -11.01
C GLY A 271 19.37 4.98 -9.75
N ARG A 272 19.16 4.06 -8.79
CA ARG A 272 18.38 4.34 -7.57
C ARG A 272 19.32 4.81 -6.47
N VAL A 273 19.12 6.04 -6.00
CA VAL A 273 19.95 6.63 -4.94
C VAL A 273 19.54 6.11 -3.56
N ALA A 274 20.52 6.01 -2.66
CA ALA A 274 20.26 5.62 -1.28
C ALA A 274 19.58 6.76 -0.53
N ASN A 275 18.78 6.43 0.49
CA ASN A 275 18.07 7.40 1.33
C ASN A 275 17.21 8.41 0.56
N ASP A 276 16.63 7.98 -0.57
CA ASP A 276 15.73 8.79 -1.38
C ASP A 276 14.38 9.02 -0.67
N VAL A 277 13.99 10.28 -0.52
CA VAL A 277 12.79 10.74 0.17
C VAL A 277 12.14 11.88 -0.61
N GLU A 278 10.86 11.71 -0.92
CA GLU A 278 9.99 12.77 -1.44
C GLU A 278 9.21 13.37 -0.26
N THR A 279 9.38 14.66 0.00
CA THR A 279 8.62 15.42 1.00
C THR A 279 7.62 16.30 0.30
N GLU A 280 6.37 16.24 0.70
CA GLU A 280 5.28 17.01 0.13
C GLU A 280 4.52 17.76 1.20
N GLN A 281 4.38 19.05 0.98
CA GLN A 281 3.51 19.93 1.74
C GLN A 281 2.23 20.16 0.93
N ILE A 282 1.08 19.84 1.52
CA ILE A 282 -0.24 20.12 0.93
C ILE A 282 -0.99 21.09 1.82
N VAL A 283 -1.53 22.16 1.25
CA VAL A 283 -2.39 23.12 1.96
C VAL A 283 -3.70 23.28 1.20
N PHE A 284 -4.81 23.14 1.93
CA PHE A 284 -6.15 23.41 1.41
C PHE A 284 -7.04 23.95 2.51
N GLU A 285 -8.09 24.67 2.13
CA GLU A 285 -9.08 25.22 3.07
C GLU A 285 -9.94 24.10 3.67
N ASP A 286 -10.16 24.16 4.98
CA ASP A 286 -10.98 23.19 5.71
C ASP A 286 -12.47 23.52 5.56
N VAL A 287 -13.05 23.12 4.44
CA VAL A 287 -14.48 23.35 4.16
C VAL A 287 -15.29 22.17 4.67
N SER A 288 -16.26 22.43 5.55
CA SER A 288 -17.06 21.40 6.24
C SER A 288 -17.87 20.48 5.30
N ASP A 289 -18.32 20.97 4.14
CA ASP A 289 -19.27 20.26 3.27
C ASP A 289 -18.88 20.27 1.76
N GLY A 290 -17.60 20.38 1.44
CA GLY A 290 -17.16 20.45 0.03
C GLY A 290 -15.77 19.90 -0.24
N LEU A 291 -15.48 19.70 -1.52
CA LEU A 291 -14.10 19.60 -2.00
C LEU A 291 -13.46 20.99 -1.86
N PRO A 292 -12.21 21.09 -1.38
CA PRO A 292 -11.52 22.37 -1.32
C PRO A 292 -11.43 22.96 -2.73
N THR A 293 -11.91 24.19 -2.88
CA THR A 293 -11.87 24.95 -4.13
C THR A 293 -10.44 25.31 -4.52
N GLN A 294 -9.53 25.44 -3.55
CA GLN A 294 -8.12 25.70 -3.77
C GLN A 294 -7.27 24.73 -2.95
N ILE A 295 -6.35 24.06 -3.64
CA ILE A 295 -5.37 23.16 -3.05
C ILE A 295 -4.00 23.47 -3.63
N THR A 296 -2.99 23.53 -2.79
CA THR A 296 -1.59 23.69 -3.18
C THR A 296 -0.81 22.47 -2.73
N SER A 297 0.15 22.04 -3.56
CA SER A 297 1.11 20.99 -3.21
C SER A 297 2.49 21.43 -3.65
N ILE A 298 3.46 21.33 -2.74
CA ILE A 298 4.88 21.59 -3.00
C ILE A 298 5.65 20.32 -2.66
N VAL A 299 6.43 19.83 -3.61
CA VAL A 299 7.25 18.63 -3.46
C VAL A 299 8.73 18.98 -3.46
N GLN A 300 9.48 18.39 -2.52
CA GLN A 300 10.93 18.49 -2.41
C GLN A 300 11.53 17.09 -2.30
N ASN A 301 12.58 16.82 -3.07
CA ASN A 301 13.28 15.55 -3.03
C ASN A 301 14.61 15.69 -2.28
N ARG A 302 14.96 14.67 -1.51
CA ARG A 302 16.23 14.53 -0.83
C ARG A 302 16.72 13.10 -0.99
N GLY A 303 17.95 12.92 -1.46
CA GLY A 303 18.58 11.61 -1.60
C GLY A 303 20.09 11.69 -1.43
N SER A 304 20.76 10.54 -1.53
CA SER A 304 22.22 10.54 -1.67
C SER A 304 22.64 11.16 -3.00
N ILE A 305 23.85 11.70 -3.03
CA ILE A 305 24.48 12.19 -4.26
C ILE A 305 24.48 11.05 -5.29
N PRO A 306 24.02 11.26 -6.53
CA PRO A 306 23.83 10.23 -7.55
C PRO A 306 25.16 9.83 -8.22
N LEU A 307 26.14 9.45 -7.40
CA LEU A 307 27.45 8.95 -7.84
C LEU A 307 27.67 7.55 -7.25
N PHE A 308 28.49 6.75 -7.90
CA PHE A 308 29.02 5.54 -7.28
C PHE A 308 30.10 5.95 -6.30
N TRP A 309 29.78 5.95 -5.01
CA TRP A 309 30.75 6.32 -3.99
C TRP A 309 30.57 5.54 -2.70
N SER A 310 31.70 5.34 -2.03
CA SER A 310 31.78 4.71 -0.73
C SER A 310 32.66 5.54 0.20
N GLN A 311 32.51 5.29 1.49
CA GLN A 311 33.35 5.87 2.52
C GLN A 311 33.60 4.78 3.54
N GLU A 312 34.86 4.59 3.92
CA GLU A 312 35.19 3.59 4.92
C GLU A 312 34.56 3.94 6.27
N THR A 313 33.97 2.96 6.94
CA THR A 313 33.20 3.16 8.18
C THR A 313 34.00 2.85 9.45
N SER A 314 35.33 2.87 9.35
CA SER A 314 36.22 2.63 10.49
C SER A 314 36.00 3.68 11.57
N ARG A 315 35.71 3.22 12.81
CA ARG A 315 35.59 4.09 13.99
C ARG A 315 36.91 4.76 14.38
N LEU A 316 38.03 4.28 13.84
CA LEU A 316 39.38 4.80 14.12
C LEU A 316 39.71 5.99 13.21
N ASN A 317 39.08 6.08 12.04
CA ASN A 317 39.31 7.17 11.08
C ASN A 317 38.29 8.29 11.29
N ILE A 318 38.75 9.37 11.93
CA ILE A 318 37.92 10.55 12.26
C ILE A 318 37.44 11.26 10.98
N LYS A 319 38.20 11.19 9.89
CA LYS A 319 37.85 11.71 8.55
C LYS A 319 38.24 10.68 7.48
N PRO A 320 37.40 9.67 7.21
CA PRO A 320 37.67 8.71 6.15
C PRO A 320 37.49 9.35 4.78
N ASP A 321 38.36 9.01 3.83
CA ASP A 321 38.29 9.52 2.47
C ASP A 321 37.02 9.07 1.74
N ILE A 322 36.58 9.90 0.80
CA ILE A 322 35.47 9.57 -0.11
C ILE A 322 36.06 8.91 -1.34
N ILE A 323 35.69 7.66 -1.58
CA ILE A 323 36.11 6.91 -2.76
C ILE A 323 35.00 7.04 -3.80
N CYS A 324 35.26 7.80 -4.86
CA CYS A 324 34.42 7.84 -6.06
C CYS A 324 34.86 6.72 -7.00
N MET A 325 33.91 5.93 -7.48
CA MET A 325 34.14 4.84 -8.43
C MET A 325 33.67 5.29 -9.82
N CYS A 326 34.52 5.12 -10.83
CA CYS A 326 34.11 5.20 -12.23
C CYS A 326 33.63 3.80 -12.67
N LEU A 327 32.57 3.77 -13.48
CA LEU A 327 32.06 2.54 -14.09
C LEU A 327 33.02 2.01 -15.16
#